data_AF-A0A8B6EX77-F1
#
_entry.id   AF-A0A8B6EX77-F1
#
_cell.length_a   1.000
_cell.length_b   1.000
_cell.length_c   1.000
_cell.angle_alpha   90.00
_cell.angle_beta   90.00
_cell.angle_gamma   90.00
#
_symmetry.space_group_name_H-M   'P 1'
#
loop_
_entity.id
_entity.type
_entity.pdbx_description
1 polymer ?
#
loop_
_entity_poly.entity_id
_entity_poly.type
_entity_poly.pdbx_seq_one_letter_code
_entity_poly.pdbx_strand_id
1 'polypeptide(L)'
;MNNSIFGRTLLNTRKHKDVKLCHTEEKLNKETAKPSYASCKIFNENLVAVVEKKRVNVLMKQPIYVGFCILDLSKFLMYDFHYNHMKSLYGDKIRVCFSDTDSFLYHVETEDVYEDMHQYQDMYDTSDYPPEHFLHDIENKKVIGKFKDETSGTPISEFVGLRSKMYSFSFEGGEKHTAKGVTKTASRKLKHEMYKNCLFDKTVTRSEMNIIRSESHVLYSKTINKKSLVPFDDKRWILNDGVTTRAFGHKDNI
;
A
#
# COMPACT_ATOMS: atom_id res chain seq x y z
N MET A 1 7.32 -10.56 12.63
CA MET A 1 7.41 -11.97 12.20
C MET A 1 6.08 -12.47 11.62
N ASN A 2 4.92 -12.01 12.11
CA ASN A 2 3.61 -12.50 11.67
C ASN A 2 3.33 -12.28 10.17
N ASN A 3 3.59 -11.07 9.64
CA ASN A 3 3.28 -10.75 8.24
C ASN A 3 4.12 -11.55 7.21
N SER A 4 5.36 -11.92 7.57
CA SER A 4 6.21 -12.74 6.69
C SER A 4 5.72 -14.18 6.59
N ILE A 5 5.10 -14.71 7.65
CA ILE A 5 4.50 -16.06 7.65
C ILE A 5 3.29 -16.07 6.71
N PHE A 6 2.42 -15.07 6.81
CA PHE A 6 1.31 -14.86 5.86
C PHE A 6 1.80 -14.78 4.41
N GLY A 7 2.82 -13.96 4.12
CA GLY A 7 3.39 -13.86 2.78
C GLY A 7 3.94 -15.19 2.26
N ARG A 8 4.44 -16.06 3.15
CA ARG A 8 4.96 -17.38 2.79
C ARG A 8 3.85 -18.33 2.37
N THR A 9 2.69 -18.32 3.01
CA THR A 9 1.57 -19.22 2.65
C THR A 9 1.03 -18.93 1.24
N LEU A 10 1.12 -17.68 0.79
CA LEU A 10 0.71 -17.23 -0.55
C LEU A 10 1.83 -17.28 -1.60
N LEU A 11 2.99 -17.88 -1.29
CA LEU A 11 4.12 -17.92 -2.21
C LEU A 11 3.76 -18.67 -3.50
N ASN A 12 3.85 -17.96 -4.62
CA ASN A 12 3.60 -18.54 -5.94
C ASN A 12 4.86 -19.28 -6.46
N THR A 13 4.94 -20.57 -6.17
CA THR A 13 6.03 -21.46 -6.60
C THR A 13 6.13 -21.62 -8.12
N ARG A 14 5.06 -21.32 -8.87
CA ARG A 14 5.08 -21.36 -10.35
C ARG A 14 5.90 -20.24 -10.97
N LYS A 15 6.14 -19.14 -10.23
CA LYS A 15 7.00 -18.04 -10.67
C LYS A 15 8.49 -18.31 -10.44
N HIS A 16 8.84 -19.38 -9.72
CA HIS A 16 10.23 -19.75 -9.54
C HIS A 16 10.81 -20.24 -10.87
N LYS A 17 12.04 -19.79 -11.15
CA LYS A 17 12.80 -20.19 -12.32
C LYS A 17 13.99 -21.03 -11.88
N ASP A 18 14.32 -22.04 -12.66
CA ASP A 18 15.57 -22.75 -12.50
C ASP A 18 16.63 -22.04 -13.33
N VAL A 19 17.76 -21.78 -12.69
CA VAL A 19 18.91 -21.12 -13.29
C VAL A 19 20.09 -22.07 -13.19
N LYS A 20 20.71 -22.34 -14.33
CA LYS A 20 21.93 -23.15 -14.44
C LYS A 20 23.08 -22.24 -14.85
N LEU A 21 24.22 -22.39 -14.19
CA LEU A 21 25.46 -21.71 -14.56
C LEU A 21 26.28 -22.67 -15.42
N CYS A 22 26.55 -22.26 -16.65
CA CYS A 22 27.30 -23.02 -17.65
C CYS A 22 28.67 -22.37 -17.84
N HIS A 23 29.73 -23.16 -17.73
CA HIS A 23 31.13 -22.75 -17.90
C HIS A 23 31.80 -23.36 -19.13
N THR A 24 31.11 -24.24 -19.85
CA THR A 24 31.62 -24.90 -21.05
C THR A 24 30.56 -24.85 -22.14
N GLU A 25 31.02 -24.82 -23.39
CA GLU A 25 30.14 -24.80 -24.57
C GLU A 25 29.25 -26.05 -24.63
N GLU A 26 29.81 -27.22 -24.30
CA GLU A 26 29.05 -28.48 -24.25
C GLU A 26 27.87 -28.42 -23.27
N LYS A 27 28.09 -27.88 -22.06
CA LYS A 27 27.02 -27.71 -21.07
C LYS A 27 26.02 -26.66 -21.52
N LEU A 28 26.47 -25.57 -22.15
CA LEU A 28 25.59 -24.54 -22.67
C LEU A 28 24.66 -25.12 -23.75
N ASN A 29 25.22 -25.81 -24.75
CA ASN A 29 24.48 -26.44 -25.84
C ASN A 29 23.47 -27.48 -25.31
N LYS A 30 23.85 -28.27 -24.29
CA LYS A 30 22.95 -29.22 -23.64
C LYS A 30 21.76 -28.54 -22.95
N GLU A 31 21.99 -27.42 -22.26
CA GLU A 31 20.94 -26.71 -21.52
C GLU A 31 20.04 -25.86 -22.44
N THR A 32 20.58 -25.28 -23.51
CA THR A 32 19.80 -24.51 -24.50
C THR A 32 18.96 -25.40 -25.41
N ALA A 33 19.38 -26.64 -25.66
CA ALA A 33 18.62 -27.62 -26.43
C ALA A 33 17.36 -28.14 -25.69
N LYS A 34 17.22 -27.89 -24.38
CA LYS A 34 16.05 -28.34 -23.63
C LYS A 34 14.80 -27.54 -24.03
N PRO A 35 13.62 -28.17 -24.14
CA PRO A 35 12.36 -27.47 -24.41
C PRO A 35 11.97 -26.52 -23.26
N SER A 36 12.57 -26.66 -22.07
CA SER A 36 12.39 -25.74 -20.94
C SER A 36 13.22 -24.46 -21.05
N TYR A 37 14.13 -24.33 -22.02
CA TYR A 37 14.93 -23.11 -22.21
C TYR A 37 14.05 -21.86 -22.41
N ALA A 38 14.35 -20.77 -21.70
CA ALA A 38 13.69 -19.47 -21.90
C ALA A 38 14.64 -18.41 -22.47
N SER A 39 15.79 -18.26 -21.83
CA SER A 39 16.72 -17.17 -22.10
C SER A 39 18.07 -17.50 -21.49
N CYS A 40 19.14 -16.90 -21.99
CA CYS A 40 20.43 -16.91 -21.33
C CYS A 40 20.89 -15.49 -21.03
N LYS A 41 21.77 -15.36 -20.03
CA LYS A 41 22.50 -14.13 -19.72
C LYS A 41 23.98 -14.46 -19.66
N ILE A 42 24.76 -13.88 -20.56
CA ILE A 42 26.21 -14.00 -20.57
C ILE A 42 26.76 -13.05 -19.50
N PHE A 43 27.55 -13.55 -18.57
CA PHE A 43 28.23 -12.73 -17.56
C PHE A 43 29.65 -12.37 -18.00
N ASN A 44 30.35 -13.33 -18.59
CA ASN A 44 31.66 -13.16 -19.21
C ASN A 44 31.89 -14.32 -20.22
N GLU A 45 33.05 -14.34 -20.87
CA GLU A 45 33.43 -15.35 -21.88
C GLU A 45 33.30 -16.80 -21.38
N ASN A 46 33.50 -17.03 -20.08
CA ASN A 46 33.55 -18.37 -19.47
C ASN A 46 32.33 -18.67 -18.58
N LEU A 47 31.31 -17.81 -18.55
CA LEU A 47 30.16 -18.00 -17.67
C LEU A 47 28.87 -17.45 -18.29
N VAL A 48 27.93 -18.37 -18.52
CA VAL A 48 26.59 -18.07 -19.01
C VAL A 48 25.56 -18.63 -18.03
N ALA A 49 24.63 -17.78 -17.57
CA ALA A 49 23.42 -18.26 -16.92
C ALA A 49 22.40 -18.67 -17.96
N VAL A 50 21.98 -19.93 -17.95
CA VAL A 50 20.82 -20.41 -18.69
C VAL A 50 19.61 -20.40 -17.75
N VAL A 51 18.55 -19.72 -18.18
CA VAL A 51 17.30 -19.57 -17.43
C VAL A 51 16.23 -20.38 -18.10
N GLU A 52 15.56 -21.24 -17.33
CA GLU A 52 14.45 -22.06 -17.80
C GLU A 52 13.11 -21.32 -17.66
N LYS A 53 12.23 -21.48 -18.67
CA LYS A 53 10.94 -20.77 -18.81
C LYS A 53 9.93 -21.21 -17.76
N LYS A 54 9.91 -22.51 -17.48
CA LYS A 54 9.02 -23.16 -16.53
C LYS A 54 9.73 -24.37 -15.93
N ARG A 55 9.63 -24.53 -14.63
CA ARG A 55 9.92 -25.83 -14.00
C ARG A 55 9.00 -26.87 -14.63
N VAL A 56 9.58 -27.93 -15.17
CA VAL A 56 8.81 -29.02 -15.81
C VAL A 56 7.81 -29.62 -14.82
N ASN A 57 8.22 -29.75 -13.56
CA ASN A 57 7.36 -30.18 -12.46
C ASN A 57 7.38 -29.12 -11.35
N VAL A 58 6.19 -28.74 -10.87
CA VAL A 58 6.04 -27.82 -9.74
C VAL A 58 5.30 -28.53 -8.62
N LEU A 59 5.98 -28.77 -7.51
CA LEU A 59 5.37 -29.31 -6.30
C LEU A 59 4.73 -28.18 -5.49
N MET A 60 3.40 -28.22 -5.35
CA MET A 60 2.62 -27.23 -4.63
C MET A 60 2.64 -27.52 -3.13
N LYS A 61 3.69 -27.04 -2.44
CA LYS A 61 3.86 -27.24 -0.98
C LYS A 61 3.26 -26.14 -0.10
N GLN A 62 2.81 -25.04 -0.71
CA GLN A 62 2.39 -23.88 0.05
C GLN A 62 0.91 -24.04 0.46
N PRO A 63 0.56 -23.81 1.74
CA PRO A 63 -0.81 -23.88 2.22
C PRO A 63 -1.58 -22.61 1.82
N ILE A 64 -1.80 -22.42 0.52
CA ILE A 64 -2.40 -21.19 -0.05
C ILE A 64 -3.76 -20.88 0.56
N TYR A 65 -4.54 -21.92 0.90
CA TYR A 65 -5.84 -21.78 1.55
C TYR A 65 -5.76 -21.03 2.89
N VAL A 66 -4.67 -21.20 3.66
CA VAL A 66 -4.47 -20.46 4.91
C VAL A 66 -4.31 -18.96 4.63
N GLY A 67 -3.46 -18.62 3.64
CA GLY A 67 -3.27 -17.23 3.24
C GLY A 67 -4.55 -16.61 2.68
N PHE A 68 -5.34 -17.38 1.94
CA PHE A 68 -6.65 -16.95 1.46
C PHE A 68 -7.60 -16.64 2.62
N CYS A 69 -7.77 -17.56 3.58
CA CYS A 69 -8.65 -17.35 4.74
C CYS A 69 -8.22 -16.13 5.57
N ILE A 70 -6.92 -15.92 5.79
CA ILE A 70 -6.42 -14.76 6.53
C ILE A 70 -6.79 -13.45 5.81
N LEU A 71 -6.61 -13.40 4.48
CA LEU A 71 -6.94 -12.22 3.69
C LEU A 71 -8.44 -11.93 3.70
N ASP A 72 -9.27 -12.95 3.63
CA ASP A 72 -10.72 -12.81 3.67
C ASP A 72 -11.22 -12.35 5.04
N LEU A 73 -10.69 -12.92 6.13
CA LEU A 73 -11.00 -12.45 7.49
C LEU A 73 -10.57 -10.99 7.71
N SER A 74 -9.40 -10.60 7.19
CA SER A 74 -8.93 -9.22 7.27
C SER A 74 -9.84 -8.25 6.53
N LYS A 75 -10.32 -8.60 5.33
CA LYS A 75 -11.30 -7.79 4.60
C LYS A 75 -12.65 -7.75 5.29
N PHE A 76 -13.10 -8.90 5.80
CA PHE A 76 -14.36 -9.01 6.52
C PHE A 76 -14.38 -8.05 7.70
N LEU A 77 -13.33 -8.04 8.53
CA LEU A 77 -13.20 -7.10 9.66
C LEU A 77 -13.32 -5.63 9.21
N MET A 78 -12.64 -5.26 8.13
CA MET A 78 -12.69 -3.89 7.61
C MET A 78 -14.07 -3.53 7.06
N TYR A 79 -14.73 -4.46 6.36
CA TYR A 79 -16.07 -4.25 5.81
C TYR A 79 -17.15 -4.26 6.88
N ASP A 80 -17.04 -5.12 7.88
CA ASP A 80 -17.94 -5.18 9.02
C ASP A 80 -17.92 -3.85 9.78
N PHE A 81 -16.72 -3.34 10.10
CA PHE A 81 -16.56 -2.02 10.72
C PHE A 81 -17.10 -0.89 9.84
N HIS A 82 -16.86 -0.91 8.53
CA HIS A 82 -17.36 0.14 7.66
C HIS A 82 -18.89 0.11 7.48
N TYR A 83 -19.44 -1.04 7.09
CA TYR A 83 -20.84 -1.13 6.68
C TYR A 83 -21.80 -1.31 7.86
N ASN A 84 -21.44 -2.16 8.84
CA ASN A 84 -22.34 -2.48 9.95
C ASN A 84 -22.19 -1.52 11.14
N HIS A 85 -21.04 -0.88 11.31
CA HIS A 85 -20.83 0.13 12.35
C HIS A 85 -20.88 1.55 11.79
N MET A 86 -19.85 2.00 11.07
CA MET A 86 -19.70 3.41 10.66
C MET A 86 -20.83 3.89 9.73
N LYS A 87 -21.18 3.13 8.68
CA LYS A 87 -22.25 3.51 7.75
C LYS A 87 -23.63 3.40 8.39
N SER A 88 -23.83 2.46 9.32
CA SER A 88 -25.08 2.33 10.08
C SER A 88 -25.28 3.51 11.03
N LEU A 89 -24.22 3.97 11.71
CA LEU A 89 -24.27 5.07 12.66
C LEU A 89 -24.55 6.42 11.99
N TYR A 90 -23.83 6.73 10.90
CA TYR A 90 -23.86 8.06 10.30
C TYR A 90 -24.75 8.17 9.03
N GLY A 91 -25.20 7.04 8.47
CA GLY A 91 -26.02 7.05 7.25
C GLY A 91 -25.32 7.80 6.11
N ASP A 92 -25.95 8.85 5.58
CA ASP A 92 -25.37 9.64 4.48
C ASP A 92 -24.41 10.75 4.92
N LYS A 93 -24.26 10.96 6.23
CA LYS A 93 -23.34 11.94 6.84
C LYS A 93 -21.90 11.44 6.92
N ILE A 94 -21.57 10.33 6.29
CA ILE A 94 -20.22 9.76 6.26
C ILE A 94 -19.75 9.54 4.82
N ARG A 95 -18.50 9.94 4.59
CA ARG A 95 -17.79 9.71 3.33
C ARG A 95 -16.42 9.09 3.61
N VAL A 96 -16.10 8.03 2.88
CA VAL A 96 -14.75 7.45 2.86
C VAL A 96 -13.87 8.30 1.95
N CYS A 97 -12.89 8.98 2.53
CA CYS A 97 -11.90 9.77 1.80
C CYS A 97 -10.80 8.88 1.22
N PHE A 98 -10.31 7.91 2.01
CA PHE A 98 -9.46 6.83 1.52
C PHE A 98 -9.60 5.56 2.36
N SER A 99 -9.16 4.45 1.77
CA SER A 99 -8.89 3.20 2.48
C SER A 99 -7.58 2.60 1.98
N ASP A 100 -6.73 2.12 2.90
CA ASP A 100 -5.55 1.33 2.57
C ASP A 100 -5.38 0.17 3.54
N THR A 101 -5.71 -1.03 3.08
CA THR A 101 -5.52 -2.33 3.75
C THR A 101 -6.21 -2.46 5.12
N ASP A 102 -5.70 -1.77 6.12
CA ASP A 102 -6.06 -1.80 7.54
C ASP A 102 -6.41 -0.40 8.09
N SER A 103 -6.65 0.58 7.20
CA SER A 103 -6.99 1.95 7.58
C SER A 103 -8.11 2.54 6.74
N PHE A 104 -8.87 3.44 7.37
CA PHE A 104 -9.82 4.35 6.73
C PHE A 104 -9.51 5.78 7.14
N LEU A 105 -9.79 6.73 6.26
CA LEU A 105 -10.01 8.12 6.65
C LEU A 105 -11.42 8.50 6.25
N TYR A 106 -12.17 8.94 7.25
CA TYR A 106 -13.55 9.35 7.11
C TYR A 106 -13.67 10.86 7.16
N HIS A 107 -14.61 11.38 6.37
CA HIS A 107 -15.23 12.67 6.60
C HIS A 107 -16.61 12.40 7.17
N VAL A 108 -16.86 12.83 8.40
CA VAL A 108 -18.09 12.56 9.16
C VAL A 108 -18.70 13.89 9.57
N GLU A 109 -20.00 14.05 9.35
CA GLU A 109 -20.78 15.19 9.84
C GLU A 109 -21.55 14.75 11.09
N THR A 110 -21.07 15.14 12.27
CA THR A 110 -21.68 14.86 13.58
C THR A 110 -21.42 16.03 14.53
N GLU A 111 -22.08 16.04 15.69
CA GLU A 111 -21.87 17.06 16.72
C GLU A 111 -20.49 16.88 17.39
N ASP A 112 -20.19 15.65 17.84
CA ASP A 112 -18.90 15.28 18.39
C ASP A 112 -18.57 13.80 18.12
N VAL A 113 -17.58 13.56 17.28
CA VAL A 113 -17.15 12.19 16.91
C VAL A 113 -16.53 11.44 18.08
N TYR A 114 -15.96 12.14 19.07
CA TYR A 114 -15.33 11.52 20.22
C TYR A 114 -16.37 11.04 21.23
N GLU A 115 -17.47 11.77 21.40
CA GLU A 115 -18.64 11.31 22.15
C GLU A 115 -19.29 10.09 21.48
N ASP A 116 -19.40 10.11 20.15
CA ASP A 116 -19.87 8.95 19.39
C ASP A 116 -18.94 7.73 19.61
N MET A 117 -17.63 7.92 19.61
CA MET A 117 -16.66 6.86 19.89
C MET A 117 -16.77 6.31 21.33
N HIS A 118 -17.05 7.17 22.31
CA HIS A 118 -17.21 6.77 23.71
C HIS A 118 -18.35 5.76 23.89
N GLN A 119 -19.46 5.94 23.17
CA GLN A 119 -20.60 5.01 23.21
C GLN A 119 -20.25 3.60 22.69
N TYR A 120 -19.22 3.47 21.87
CA TYR A 120 -18.75 2.22 21.26
C TYR A 120 -17.28 1.95 21.57
N GLN A 121 -16.83 2.32 22.78
CA GLN A 121 -15.44 2.23 23.23
C GLN A 121 -14.86 0.82 23.10
N ASP A 122 -15.71 -0.21 23.19
CA ASP A 122 -15.32 -1.60 23.01
C ASP A 122 -14.74 -1.86 21.62
N MET A 123 -15.07 -1.08 20.58
CA MET A 123 -14.54 -1.24 19.23
C MET A 123 -13.17 -0.59 19.01
N TYR A 124 -12.75 0.29 19.91
CA TYR A 124 -11.58 1.16 19.71
C TYR A 124 -10.42 0.84 20.67
N ASP A 125 -9.20 0.99 20.17
CA ASP A 125 -7.99 1.09 20.99
C ASP A 125 -7.64 2.57 21.15
N THR A 126 -8.04 3.15 22.28
CA THR A 126 -7.78 4.55 22.65
C THR A 126 -6.62 4.70 23.63
N SER A 127 -5.80 3.65 23.80
CA SER A 127 -4.72 3.63 24.79
C SER A 127 -3.57 4.60 24.51
N ASP A 128 -3.50 5.12 23.29
CA ASP A 128 -2.54 6.15 22.85
C ASP A 128 -3.05 7.59 23.06
N TYR A 129 -4.27 7.78 23.59
CA TYR A 129 -4.79 9.11 23.92
C TYR A 129 -4.04 9.71 25.11
N PRO A 130 -3.99 11.05 25.26
CA PRO A 130 -3.48 11.69 26.47
C PRO A 130 -4.22 11.17 27.71
N PRO A 131 -3.54 10.92 28.84
CA PRO A 131 -4.18 10.39 30.06
C PRO A 131 -5.33 11.26 30.60
N GLU A 132 -5.29 12.57 30.30
CA GLU A 132 -6.31 13.54 30.71
C GLU A 132 -7.57 13.52 29.81
N HIS A 133 -7.52 12.83 28.67
CA HIS A 133 -8.65 12.77 27.74
C HIS A 133 -9.67 11.75 28.23
N PHE A 134 -10.95 12.10 28.20
CA PHE A 134 -12.04 11.24 28.68
C PHE A 134 -12.20 9.88 27.97
N LEU A 135 -11.58 9.72 26.79
CA LEU A 135 -11.59 8.48 26.00
C LEU A 135 -10.38 7.59 26.32
N HIS A 136 -9.42 8.05 27.12
CA HIS A 136 -8.21 7.29 27.40
C HIS A 136 -8.55 6.02 28.18
N ASP A 137 -8.31 4.88 27.53
CA ASP A 137 -8.49 3.57 28.13
C ASP A 137 -7.44 2.59 27.62
N ILE A 138 -6.90 1.79 28.52
CA ILE A 138 -5.87 0.79 28.26
C ILE A 138 -6.42 -0.62 28.08
N GLU A 139 -7.71 -0.86 28.30
CA GLU A 139 -8.33 -2.19 28.20
C GLU A 139 -8.11 -2.84 26.82
N ASN A 140 -8.32 -2.06 25.75
CA ASN A 140 -8.19 -2.54 24.37
C ASN A 140 -6.77 -2.45 23.78
N LYS A 141 -5.76 -2.13 24.60
CA LYS A 141 -4.39 -1.89 24.13
C LYS A 141 -3.83 -3.08 23.36
N LYS A 142 -3.61 -2.90 22.05
CA LYS A 142 -3.08 -3.90 21.11
C LYS A 142 -3.95 -5.16 20.98
N VAL A 143 -5.23 -5.07 21.34
CA VAL A 143 -6.18 -6.16 21.11
C VAL A 143 -6.46 -6.29 19.61
N ILE A 144 -6.44 -7.52 19.10
CA ILE A 144 -6.62 -7.79 17.68
C ILE A 144 -8.03 -7.39 17.26
N GLY A 145 -8.14 -6.64 16.17
CA GLY A 145 -9.40 -6.24 15.57
C GLY A 145 -10.00 -4.96 16.13
N LYS A 146 -9.36 -4.32 17.10
CA LYS A 146 -9.74 -2.99 17.58
C LYS A 146 -9.15 -1.90 16.69
N PHE A 147 -9.92 -0.86 16.44
CA PHE A 147 -9.52 0.26 15.58
C PHE A 147 -8.91 1.36 16.44
N LYS A 148 -7.73 1.86 16.04
CA LYS A 148 -7.15 3.03 16.69
C LYS A 148 -7.46 4.29 15.91
N ASP A 149 -7.52 5.40 16.62
CA ASP A 149 -7.38 6.73 16.02
C ASP A 149 -5.89 7.07 15.81
N GLU A 150 -5.51 7.41 14.58
CA GLU A 150 -4.12 7.66 14.19
C GLU A 150 -3.61 9.05 14.59
N THR A 151 -4.50 9.96 14.98
CA THR A 151 -4.17 11.30 15.48
C THR A 151 -4.45 11.48 16.98
N SER A 152 -4.78 10.41 17.69
CA SER A 152 -4.90 10.36 19.16
C SER A 152 -5.76 11.49 19.75
N GLY A 153 -6.94 11.74 19.17
CA GLY A 153 -7.87 12.76 19.66
C GLY A 153 -7.67 14.15 19.04
N THR A 154 -6.74 14.31 18.09
CA THR A 154 -6.60 15.57 17.34
C THR A 154 -7.34 15.49 16.00
N PRO A 155 -8.37 16.30 15.75
CA PRO A 155 -9.09 16.30 14.49
C PRO A 155 -8.21 16.63 13.29
N ILE A 156 -8.46 15.94 12.18
CA ILE A 156 -7.84 16.26 10.89
C ILE A 156 -8.51 17.51 10.33
N SER A 157 -7.72 18.55 10.08
CA SER A 157 -8.20 19.82 9.54
C SER A 157 -8.40 19.74 8.02
N GLU A 158 -7.46 19.12 7.30
CA GLU A 158 -7.54 19.01 5.84
C GLU A 158 -6.97 17.69 5.34
N PHE A 159 -7.54 17.19 4.23
CA PHE A 159 -7.08 15.98 3.55
C PHE A 159 -6.98 16.20 2.05
N VAL A 160 -5.91 15.68 1.45
CA VAL A 160 -5.68 15.66 0.00
C VAL A 160 -5.29 14.25 -0.42
N GLY A 161 -6.14 13.62 -1.23
CA GLY A 161 -5.88 12.33 -1.87
C GLY A 161 -5.65 12.51 -3.36
N LEU A 162 -4.42 12.23 -3.84
CA LEU A 162 -4.11 12.32 -5.28
C LEU A 162 -4.38 11.01 -6.00
N ARG A 163 -4.02 9.88 -5.37
CA ARG A 163 -4.28 8.52 -5.86
C ARG A 163 -4.04 7.48 -4.77
N SER A 164 -4.31 6.21 -5.07
CA SER A 164 -4.00 5.09 -4.17
C SER A 164 -2.55 5.13 -3.67
N LYS A 165 -2.39 5.15 -2.33
CA LYS A 165 -1.09 5.25 -1.62
C LYS A 165 -0.31 6.55 -1.93
N MET A 166 -1.03 7.62 -2.24
CA MET A 166 -0.49 8.97 -2.44
C MET A 166 -1.46 10.02 -1.91
N TYR A 167 -1.26 10.46 -0.67
CA TYR A 167 -2.16 11.35 0.04
C TYR A 167 -1.43 12.09 1.16
N SER A 168 -2.04 13.17 1.65
CA SER A 168 -1.57 13.93 2.80
C SER A 168 -2.74 14.48 3.58
N PHE A 169 -2.55 14.66 4.89
CA PHE A 169 -3.49 15.38 5.75
C PHE A 169 -2.74 16.23 6.77
N SER A 170 -3.36 17.33 7.18
CA SER A 170 -2.90 18.24 8.21
C SER A 170 -3.85 18.19 9.41
N PHE A 171 -3.30 18.42 10.60
CA PHE A 171 -4.02 18.45 11.87
C PHE A 171 -3.28 19.40 12.82
N GLU A 172 -3.88 19.71 13.96
CA GLU A 172 -3.20 20.54 14.95
C GLU A 172 -1.89 19.87 15.41
N GLY A 173 -0.76 20.58 15.30
CA GLY A 173 0.55 20.04 15.66
C GLY A 173 1.30 19.29 14.55
N GLY A 174 0.73 19.14 13.33
CA GLY A 174 1.54 18.64 12.22
C GLY A 174 0.82 18.24 10.92
N GLU A 175 1.58 17.57 10.06
CA GLU A 175 1.10 16.99 8.81
C GLU A 175 1.65 15.57 8.67
N LYS A 176 0.85 14.69 8.08
CA LYS A 176 1.26 13.34 7.68
C LYS A 176 1.02 13.18 6.18
N HIS A 177 1.87 12.36 5.55
CA HIS A 177 1.72 12.07 4.13
C HIS A 177 2.33 10.73 3.74
N THR A 178 1.81 10.20 2.64
CA THR A 178 2.31 9.00 1.99
C THR A 178 2.52 9.31 0.52
N ALA A 179 3.71 8.98 -0.01
CA ALA A 179 4.02 9.06 -1.44
C ALA A 179 4.67 7.75 -1.91
N LYS A 180 3.85 6.78 -2.36
CA LYS A 180 4.37 5.47 -2.76
C LYS A 180 5.43 5.58 -3.86
N GLY A 181 6.57 4.95 -3.60
CA GLY A 181 7.67 4.87 -4.56
C GLY A 181 8.60 6.09 -4.55
N VAL A 182 8.42 7.01 -3.61
CA VAL A 182 9.36 8.08 -3.26
C VAL A 182 10.23 7.60 -2.10
N THR A 183 11.54 7.88 -2.12
CA THR A 183 12.44 7.49 -1.02
C THR A 183 12.17 8.32 0.22
N LYS A 184 12.48 7.79 1.42
CA LYS A 184 12.27 8.50 2.70
C LYS A 184 12.90 9.91 2.70
N THR A 185 14.11 10.04 2.17
CA THR A 185 14.84 11.32 2.10
C THR A 185 14.15 12.34 1.19
N ALA A 186 13.66 11.91 0.03
CA ALA A 186 12.90 12.79 -0.86
C ALA A 186 11.51 13.10 -0.29
N SER A 187 10.86 12.13 0.36
CA SER A 187 9.55 12.28 0.98
C SER A 187 9.56 13.32 2.10
N ARG A 188 10.66 13.46 2.85
CA ARG A 188 10.81 14.51 3.89
C ARG A 188 10.71 15.94 3.36
N LYS A 189 10.96 16.15 2.07
CA LYS A 189 10.85 17.46 1.41
C LYS A 189 9.43 17.76 0.92
N LEU A 190 8.56 16.74 0.89
CA LEU A 190 7.16 16.92 0.49
C LEU A 190 6.38 17.48 1.67
N LYS A 191 5.56 18.49 1.38
CA LYS A 191 4.69 19.20 2.32
C LYS A 191 3.24 19.08 1.89
N HIS A 192 2.30 19.18 2.83
CA HIS A 192 0.86 19.10 2.55
C HIS A 192 0.46 20.08 1.44
N GLU A 193 0.99 21.30 1.49
CA GLU A 193 0.77 22.33 0.48
C GLU A 193 1.17 21.89 -0.94
N MET A 194 2.22 21.09 -1.09
CA MET A 194 2.62 20.57 -2.40
C MET A 194 1.59 19.58 -2.95
N TYR A 195 0.87 18.83 -2.08
CA TYR A 195 -0.23 17.98 -2.52
C TYR A 195 -1.43 18.81 -2.97
N LYS A 196 -1.75 19.90 -2.24
CA LYS A 196 -2.80 20.85 -2.64
C LYS A 196 -2.52 21.48 -3.99
N ASN A 197 -1.33 22.04 -4.18
CA ASN A 197 -0.91 22.66 -5.43
C ASN A 197 -0.85 21.63 -6.57
N CYS A 198 -0.49 20.37 -6.25
CA CYS A 198 -0.57 19.29 -7.22
C CYS A 198 -2.03 19.07 -7.67
N LEU A 199 -2.98 18.99 -6.73
CA LEU A 199 -4.39 18.75 -7.03
C LEU A 199 -5.04 19.91 -7.81
N PHE A 200 -4.92 21.14 -7.32
CA PHE A 200 -5.63 22.30 -7.87
C PHE A 200 -4.93 22.91 -9.09
N ASP A 201 -3.60 23.08 -9.04
CA ASP A 201 -2.83 23.67 -10.13
C ASP A 201 -2.43 22.64 -11.20
N LYS A 202 -2.77 21.36 -10.97
CA LYS A 202 -2.41 20.22 -11.84
C LYS A 202 -0.91 20.13 -12.10
N THR A 203 -0.10 20.53 -11.11
CA THR A 203 1.36 20.53 -11.20
C THR A 203 1.95 19.15 -10.91
N VAL A 204 3.05 18.80 -11.56
CA VAL A 204 3.78 17.55 -11.31
C VAL A 204 5.03 17.86 -10.51
N THR A 205 5.10 17.37 -9.28
CA THR A 205 6.34 17.44 -8.50
C THR A 205 7.29 16.33 -8.93
N ARG A 206 8.56 16.70 -9.08
CA ARG A 206 9.66 15.77 -9.30
C ARG A 206 10.63 15.83 -8.13
N SER A 207 11.16 14.69 -7.75
CA SER A 207 12.13 14.59 -6.67
C SER A 207 13.32 13.75 -7.12
N GLU A 208 14.50 14.27 -6.80
CA GLU A 208 15.75 13.56 -6.98
C GLU A 208 15.91 12.51 -5.87
N MET A 209 16.28 11.30 -6.25
CA MET A 209 16.44 10.18 -5.35
C MET A 209 17.72 9.42 -5.66
N ASN A 210 18.55 9.25 -4.64
CA ASN A 210 19.71 8.36 -4.72
C ASN A 210 19.26 6.95 -4.36
N ILE A 211 19.49 6.01 -5.29
CA ILE A 211 19.12 4.60 -5.14
C ILE A 211 20.33 3.71 -5.43
N ILE A 212 20.37 2.56 -4.78
CA ILE A 212 21.32 1.50 -5.12
C ILE A 212 20.65 0.59 -6.14
N ARG A 213 21.35 0.32 -7.24
CA ARG A 213 20.94 -0.65 -8.26
C ARG A 213 21.99 -1.75 -8.36
N SER A 214 21.52 -2.95 -8.68
CA SER A 214 22.39 -4.06 -9.07
C SER A 214 22.17 -4.33 -10.54
N GLU A 215 23.24 -4.31 -11.31
CA GLU A 215 23.25 -4.74 -12.69
C GLU A 215 24.42 -5.70 -12.88
N SER A 216 24.12 -6.91 -13.36
CA SER A 216 25.14 -7.95 -13.56
C SER A 216 26.01 -8.19 -12.32
N HIS A 217 25.38 -8.24 -11.14
CA HIS A 217 26.02 -8.42 -9.83
C HIS A 217 26.95 -7.29 -9.37
N VAL A 218 27.06 -6.19 -10.15
CA VAL A 218 27.75 -4.98 -9.72
C VAL A 218 26.74 -4.04 -9.09
N LEU A 219 27.00 -3.63 -7.85
CA LEU A 219 26.23 -2.60 -7.17
C LEU A 219 26.77 -1.23 -7.54
N TYR A 220 25.88 -0.32 -7.91
CA TYR A 220 26.22 1.08 -8.11
C TYR A 220 25.12 1.99 -7.57
N SER A 221 25.54 3.19 -7.17
CA SER A 221 24.64 4.27 -6.81
C SER A 221 24.19 5.00 -8.07
N LYS A 222 22.89 5.24 -8.19
CA LYS A 222 22.31 6.02 -9.29
C LYS A 222 21.38 7.07 -8.72
N THR A 223 21.53 8.29 -9.21
CA THR A 223 20.59 9.37 -8.98
C THR A 223 19.50 9.29 -10.04
N ILE A 224 18.24 9.25 -9.61
CA ILE A 224 17.09 9.28 -10.50
C ILE A 224 16.21 10.48 -10.19
N ASN A 225 15.72 11.14 -11.23
CA ASN A 225 14.71 12.18 -11.12
C ASN A 225 13.33 11.56 -11.37
N LYS A 226 12.52 11.42 -10.32
CA LYS A 226 11.24 10.71 -10.38
C LYS A 226 10.06 11.66 -10.14
N LYS A 227 8.95 11.46 -10.86
CA LYS A 227 7.66 12.09 -10.53
C LYS A 227 7.21 11.61 -9.15
N SER A 228 7.19 12.53 -8.18
CA SER A 228 6.85 12.24 -6.79
C SER A 228 5.37 12.51 -6.50
N LEU A 229 4.82 13.62 -6.99
CA LEU A 229 3.38 13.94 -6.93
C LEU A 229 2.85 14.11 -8.35
N VAL A 230 1.67 13.54 -8.61
CA VAL A 230 1.01 13.59 -9.91
C VAL A 230 -0.49 13.79 -9.66
N PRO A 231 -1.17 14.72 -10.35
CA PRO A 231 -2.60 15.01 -10.15
C PRO A 231 -3.52 13.94 -10.73
N PHE A 232 -2.99 13.07 -11.58
CA PHE A 232 -3.76 12.08 -12.31
C PHE A 232 -3.81 10.75 -11.55
N ASP A 233 -5.03 10.25 -11.34
CA ASP A 233 -5.30 8.89 -10.87
C ASP A 233 -5.73 8.02 -12.05
N ASP A 234 -4.90 7.03 -12.41
CA ASP A 234 -5.15 6.10 -13.50
C ASP A 234 -6.16 4.99 -13.15
N LYS A 235 -6.69 4.98 -11.92
CA LYS A 235 -7.60 3.95 -11.41
C LYS A 235 -9.02 4.43 -11.17
N ARG A 236 -9.28 5.72 -11.30
CA ARG A 236 -10.58 6.32 -11.00
C ARG A 236 -10.97 7.33 -12.07
N TRP A 237 -12.28 7.52 -12.21
CA TRP A 237 -12.85 8.59 -13.01
C TRP A 237 -12.94 9.86 -12.16
N ILE A 238 -12.21 10.91 -12.54
CA ILE A 238 -12.23 12.20 -11.84
C ILE A 238 -13.41 13.03 -12.39
N LEU A 239 -14.25 13.56 -11.51
CA LEU A 239 -15.39 14.39 -11.89
C LEU A 239 -14.95 15.81 -12.31
N ASN A 240 -15.90 16.59 -12.83
CA ASN A 240 -15.64 17.95 -13.31
C ASN A 240 -15.17 18.92 -12.22
N ASP A 241 -15.44 18.61 -10.95
CA ASP A 241 -14.92 19.36 -9.80
C ASP A 241 -13.40 19.18 -9.60
N GLY A 242 -12.78 18.20 -10.27
CA GLY A 242 -11.36 17.90 -10.17
C GLY A 242 -10.95 17.21 -8.87
N VAL A 243 -11.89 16.92 -7.97
CA VAL A 243 -11.62 16.42 -6.61
C VAL A 243 -12.36 15.12 -6.34
N THR A 244 -13.65 15.06 -6.69
CA THR A 244 -14.46 13.87 -6.46
C THR A 244 -14.16 12.84 -7.53
N THR A 245 -14.06 11.58 -7.10
CA THR A 245 -13.71 10.48 -8.00
C THR A 245 -14.65 9.30 -7.85
N ARG A 246 -14.99 8.66 -8.98
CA ARG A 246 -15.82 7.45 -9.05
C ARG A 246 -14.99 6.27 -9.54
N ALA A 247 -15.38 5.06 -9.17
CA ALA A 247 -14.81 3.86 -9.76
C ALA A 247 -15.16 3.80 -11.26
N PHE A 248 -14.30 3.21 -12.08
CA PHE A 248 -14.67 2.90 -13.46
C PHE A 248 -15.85 1.92 -13.48
N GLY A 249 -16.80 2.13 -14.41
CA GLY A 249 -18.03 1.34 -14.49
C GLY A 249 -19.13 1.74 -13.50
N HIS A 250 -18.98 2.86 -12.78
CA HIS A 250 -20.08 3.43 -12.00
C HIS A 250 -21.24 3.84 -12.92
N LYS A 251 -22.49 3.58 -12.50
CA LYS A 251 -23.71 3.83 -13.29
C LYS A 251 -23.80 5.26 -13.85
N ASP A 252 -23.32 6.23 -13.09
CA ASP A 252 -23.39 7.66 -13.41
C ASP A 252 -22.15 8.17 -14.19
N ASN A 253 -21.31 7.26 -14.74
CA ASN A 253 -20.16 7.59 -15.58
C ASN A 253 -20.44 7.38 -17.08
N ILE A 254 -21.67 7.01 -17.45
CA ILE A 254 -22.11 6.75 -18.85
C ILE A 254 -23.00 7.90 -19.30
#